data_AF-A0A4Q7J8E7-F1
#
_entry.id   AF-A0A4Q7J8E7-F1
#
_cell.length_a   1.000
_cell.length_b   1.000
_cell.length_c   1.000
_cell.angle_alpha   90.00
_cell.angle_beta   90.00
_cell.angle_gamma   90.00
#
_symmetry.space_group_name_H-M   'P 1'
#
loop_
_entity.id
_entity.type
_entity.pdbx_description
1 polymer ?
#
loop_
_entity_poly.entity_id
_entity_poly.type
_entity_poly.pdbx_seq_one_letter_code
_entity_poly.pdbx_strand_id
1 'polypeptide(L)'
;MRRSAAVVLGVTAAALLGACSAPVAGTPVAVPADQQRADRRAERAAAVDEALTALAGAGAVAYRISTGAGETVLNVTRNGTVHGTLPVGGHPVTLAEVDGDSYLSAPAPYWRTLNVGEAKAGEYAARWMRVDPSVLPVRPSATFAPAALVRALRDRLAAADQFAEPVRTRLPDGTEAFDVTVAGGRFTVTTAKPHRLVSLDAGLVGAGLGAAKLWPAVLAGEGVRQFQAALEGELGNLGQAFDFGADLAVTVEANAVTCTGAGVCTSDVRVRNTVDGASAVRIVVSALVTADGLGQRNCSQESSAAPNSTVTVACTVTFGAPSSPGQYRVVSSSTATGEAVVGLDVEALRGKIQSEFRAL
;
A
#
# COMPACT_ATOMS: atom_id res chain seq x y z
N MET A 1 6.22 35.76 68.40
CA MET A 1 7.20 36.74 68.97
C MET A 1 7.83 37.47 67.80
N ARG A 2 7.30 38.64 67.37
CA ARG A 2 7.69 40.01 67.76
C ARG A 2 9.19 40.33 67.67
N ARG A 3 9.55 41.17 66.68
CA ARG A 3 10.39 42.40 66.68
C ARG A 3 11.12 42.50 65.32
N SER A 4 10.68 43.33 64.37
CA SER A 4 10.83 44.79 64.28
C SER A 4 12.31 45.24 64.21
N ALA A 5 12.75 45.62 63.01
CA ALA A 5 13.80 46.62 62.81
C ALA A 5 13.42 47.46 61.58
N ALA A 6 13.21 48.75 61.83
CA ALA A 6 12.90 49.76 60.84
C ALA A 6 14.20 50.31 60.22
N VAL A 7 14.18 50.56 58.92
CA VAL A 7 15.17 51.40 58.25
C VAL A 7 14.41 52.49 57.51
N VAL A 8 14.68 53.73 57.94
CA VAL A 8 14.29 55.00 57.32
C VAL A 8 15.51 55.52 56.57
N LEU A 9 15.35 55.92 55.30
CA LEU A 9 16.18 56.86 54.49
C LEU A 9 15.99 56.48 53.01
N GLY A 10 15.68 57.35 52.06
CA GLY A 10 15.48 58.78 52.04
C GLY A 10 14.83 59.13 50.70
N VAL A 11 13.93 60.10 50.71
CA VAL A 11 13.20 60.60 49.54
C VAL A 11 14.10 61.57 48.79
N THR A 12 14.55 61.18 47.59
CA THR A 12 15.04 62.11 46.57
C THR A 12 13.92 62.34 45.57
N ALA A 13 13.27 63.50 45.69
CA ALA A 13 12.26 63.98 44.76
C ALA A 13 12.93 64.40 43.44
N ALA A 14 12.93 63.50 42.46
CA ALA A 14 13.11 63.87 41.06
C ALA A 14 11.74 64.24 40.49
N ALA A 15 11.54 65.52 40.17
CA ALA A 15 10.37 66.02 39.45
C ALA A 15 10.40 65.49 38.01
N LEU A 16 9.89 64.27 37.81
CA LEU A 16 9.48 63.77 36.51
C LEU A 16 8.12 64.39 36.18
N LEU A 17 8.06 65.10 35.05
CA LEU A 17 6.82 65.55 34.43
C LEU A 17 5.93 64.33 34.17
N GLY A 18 5.06 64.03 35.14
CA GLY A 18 4.07 62.97 35.04
C GLY A 18 3.03 63.33 34.00
N ALA A 19 3.16 62.78 32.80
CA ALA A 19 2.02 62.62 31.91
C ALA A 19 0.99 61.77 32.67
N CYS A 20 -0.12 62.40 33.07
CA CYS A 20 -1.26 61.70 33.66
C CYS A 20 -1.89 60.80 32.59
N SER A 21 -1.40 59.56 32.44
CA SER A 21 -2.13 58.52 31.74
C SER A 21 -3.14 57.93 32.71
N ALA A 22 -4.35 58.49 32.72
CA ALA A 22 -5.48 57.81 33.32
C ALA A 22 -5.78 56.55 32.48
N PRO A 23 -5.84 55.34 33.06
CA PRO A 23 -6.33 54.18 32.35
C PRO A 23 -7.81 54.42 32.05
N VAL A 24 -8.12 54.82 30.82
CA VAL A 24 -9.50 54.84 30.33
C VAL A 24 -9.92 53.38 30.19
N ALA A 25 -10.81 52.93 31.06
CA ALA A 25 -11.52 51.66 30.90
C ALA A 25 -12.43 51.76 29.68
N GLY A 26 -11.85 51.63 28.49
CA GLY A 26 -12.60 51.41 27.26
C GLY A 26 -12.87 49.92 27.12
N THR A 27 -14.13 49.51 27.09
CA THR A 27 -14.51 48.24 26.48
C THR A 27 -14.04 48.29 25.02
N PRO A 28 -13.15 47.40 24.56
CA PRO A 28 -12.75 47.37 23.16
C PRO A 28 -14.00 47.06 22.34
N VAL A 29 -14.53 48.07 21.66
CA VAL A 29 -15.57 47.87 20.65
C VAL A 29 -14.85 47.30 19.44
N ALA A 30 -15.10 46.02 19.13
CA ALA A 30 -14.58 45.40 17.93
C ALA A 30 -14.97 46.26 16.73
N VAL A 31 -13.99 46.69 15.94
CA VAL A 31 -14.25 47.43 14.70
C VAL A 31 -15.02 46.48 13.78
N PRO A 32 -16.12 46.90 13.11
CA PRO A 32 -16.92 46.01 12.27
C PRO A 32 -16.13 45.20 11.24
N ALA A 33 -15.02 45.76 10.74
CA ALA A 33 -14.10 45.07 9.83
C ALA A 33 -13.36 43.88 10.47
N ASP A 34 -12.99 43.99 11.75
CA ASP A 34 -12.33 42.92 12.49
C ASP A 34 -13.30 41.80 12.84
N GLN A 35 -14.55 42.15 13.18
CA GLN A 35 -15.62 41.17 13.35
C GLN A 35 -15.86 40.39 12.05
N GLN A 36 -15.96 41.09 10.90
CA GLN A 36 -16.17 40.44 9.62
C GLN A 36 -15.01 39.50 9.22
N ARG A 37 -13.75 39.86 9.56
CA ARG A 37 -12.59 38.98 9.38
C ARG A 37 -12.67 37.75 10.27
N ALA A 38 -13.04 37.93 11.55
CA ALA A 38 -13.22 36.83 12.48
C ALA A 38 -14.30 35.86 12.00
N ASP A 39 -15.45 36.38 11.54
CA ASP A 39 -16.56 35.58 11.03
C ASP A 39 -16.15 34.75 9.82
N ARG A 40 -15.41 35.33 8.86
CA ARG A 40 -14.89 34.60 7.69
C ARG A 40 -13.91 33.49 8.08
N ARG A 41 -13.05 33.74 9.08
CA ARG A 41 -12.11 32.73 9.58
C ARG A 41 -12.84 31.59 10.29
N ALA A 42 -13.86 31.92 11.08
CA ALA A 42 -14.72 30.93 11.73
C ALA A 42 -15.46 30.07 10.70
N GLU A 43 -16.01 30.69 9.64
CA GLU A 43 -16.65 29.98 8.52
C GLU A 43 -15.68 28.99 7.84
N ARG A 44 -14.46 29.43 7.50
CA ARG A 44 -13.43 28.55 6.93
C ARG A 44 -13.10 27.39 7.88
N ALA A 45 -12.88 27.69 9.15
CA ALA A 45 -12.51 26.68 10.15
C ALA A 45 -13.60 25.62 10.30
N ALA A 46 -14.87 26.03 10.40
CA ALA A 46 -16.01 25.13 10.45
C ALA A 46 -16.13 24.26 9.18
N ALA A 47 -15.99 24.87 7.99
CA ALA A 47 -16.03 24.13 6.73
C ALA A 47 -14.91 23.08 6.63
N VAL A 48 -13.69 23.43 7.03
CA VAL A 48 -12.55 22.51 7.06
C VAL A 48 -12.79 21.37 8.05
N ASP A 49 -13.24 21.67 9.27
CA ASP A 49 -13.47 20.63 10.27
C ASP A 49 -14.62 19.69 9.89
N GLU A 50 -15.74 20.22 9.37
CA GLU A 50 -16.85 19.42 8.84
C GLU A 50 -16.37 18.50 7.71
N ALA A 51 -15.59 19.02 6.74
CA ALA A 51 -15.07 18.24 5.62
C ALA A 51 -14.11 17.12 6.05
N LEU A 52 -13.19 17.43 6.96
CA LEU A 52 -12.23 16.46 7.47
C LEU A 52 -12.91 15.40 8.35
N THR A 53 -13.91 15.78 9.14
CA THR A 53 -14.72 14.83 9.92
C THR A 53 -15.52 13.90 9.02
N ALA A 54 -16.14 14.43 7.96
CA ALA A 54 -16.85 13.62 6.98
C ALA A 54 -15.92 12.63 6.27
N LEU A 55 -14.71 13.06 5.88
CA LEU A 55 -13.71 12.18 5.27
C LEU A 55 -13.24 11.10 6.25
N ALA A 56 -12.94 11.45 7.50
CA ALA A 56 -12.46 10.48 8.50
C ALA A 56 -13.47 9.35 8.77
N GLY A 57 -14.77 9.64 8.65
CA GLY A 57 -15.85 8.67 8.80
C GLY A 57 -16.15 7.84 7.55
N ALA A 58 -15.49 8.09 6.42
CA ALA A 58 -15.73 7.37 5.18
C ALA A 58 -15.32 5.89 5.28
N GLY A 59 -16.17 4.98 4.76
CA GLY A 59 -15.86 3.55 4.69
C GLY A 59 -14.73 3.23 3.71
N ALA A 60 -14.71 3.88 2.55
CA ALA A 60 -13.64 3.79 1.57
C ALA A 60 -13.51 5.09 0.76
N VAL A 61 -12.32 5.34 0.23
CA VAL A 61 -11.98 6.53 -0.55
C VAL A 61 -11.16 6.13 -1.77
N ALA A 62 -11.54 6.64 -2.93
CA ALA A 62 -10.74 6.64 -4.14
C ALA A 62 -9.91 7.92 -4.20
N TYR A 63 -8.62 7.78 -4.44
CA TYR A 63 -7.70 8.89 -4.68
C TYR A 63 -7.34 8.87 -6.15
N ARG A 64 -7.87 9.82 -6.91
CA ARG A 64 -7.32 10.12 -8.23
C ARG A 64 -6.03 10.89 -8.02
N ILE A 65 -4.94 10.43 -8.62
CA ILE A 65 -3.60 10.98 -8.44
C ILE A 65 -3.10 11.41 -9.81
N SER A 66 -2.86 12.72 -9.97
CA SER A 66 -2.32 13.28 -11.20
C SER A 66 -0.88 13.71 -11.01
N THR A 67 -0.06 13.35 -11.99
CA THR A 67 1.35 13.72 -12.08
C THR A 67 1.62 14.28 -13.48
N GLY A 68 2.80 14.86 -13.70
CA GLY A 68 3.23 15.24 -15.05
C GLY A 68 3.29 14.07 -16.04
N ALA A 69 3.30 12.82 -15.56
CA ALA A 69 3.35 11.60 -16.38
C ALA A 69 1.96 11.02 -16.70
N GLY A 70 0.88 11.49 -16.03
CA GLY A 70 -0.47 10.97 -16.23
C GLY A 70 -1.27 10.85 -14.93
N GLU A 71 -2.46 10.26 -15.06
CA GLU A 71 -3.41 10.05 -13.95
C GLU A 71 -3.52 8.57 -13.59
N THR A 72 -3.66 8.30 -12.30
CA THR A 72 -3.84 6.96 -11.71
C THR A 72 -4.90 7.03 -10.62
N VAL A 73 -5.39 5.87 -10.17
CA VAL A 73 -6.38 5.77 -9.09
C VAL A 73 -5.90 4.77 -8.06
N LEU A 74 -5.99 5.16 -6.79
CA LEU A 74 -5.74 4.31 -5.64
C LEU A 74 -6.98 4.27 -4.74
N ASN A 75 -7.53 3.10 -4.47
CA ASN A 75 -8.65 2.92 -3.56
C ASN A 75 -8.16 2.42 -2.21
N VAL A 76 -8.69 2.99 -1.12
CA VAL A 76 -8.31 2.64 0.24
C VAL A 76 -9.54 2.54 1.13
N THR A 77 -9.66 1.45 1.89
CA THR A 77 -10.73 1.29 2.88
C THR A 77 -10.34 1.92 4.22
N ARG A 78 -11.31 2.08 5.12
CA ARG A 78 -11.07 2.53 6.50
C ARG A 78 -10.16 1.60 7.31
N ASN A 79 -10.08 0.32 6.94
CA ASN A 79 -9.22 -0.65 7.60
C ASN A 79 -7.82 -0.74 6.98
N GLY A 80 -7.57 0.03 5.92
CA GLY A 80 -6.26 0.05 5.24
C GLY A 80 -6.11 -1.01 4.16
N THR A 81 -7.18 -1.65 3.68
CA THR A 81 -7.10 -2.42 2.44
C THR A 81 -6.92 -1.46 1.26
N VAL A 82 -5.94 -1.75 0.42
CA VAL A 82 -5.58 -0.89 -0.72
C VAL A 82 -5.62 -1.69 -2.02
N HIS A 83 -6.15 -1.08 -3.08
CA HIS A 83 -5.94 -1.57 -4.44
C HIS A 83 -5.90 -0.40 -5.42
N GLY A 84 -4.96 -0.42 -6.36
CA GLY A 84 -4.89 0.55 -7.45
C GLY A 84 -3.46 0.82 -7.88
N THR A 85 -3.23 1.97 -8.50
CA THR A 85 -1.92 2.33 -9.05
C THR A 85 -1.39 3.60 -8.39
N LEU A 86 -0.12 3.57 -8.00
CA LEU A 86 0.64 4.70 -7.50
C LEU A 86 1.75 5.08 -8.48
N PRO A 87 1.95 6.39 -8.75
CA PRO A 87 3.12 6.85 -9.47
C PRO A 87 4.32 6.91 -8.51
N VAL A 88 5.26 5.98 -8.65
CA VAL A 88 6.47 5.91 -7.83
C VAL A 88 7.69 6.13 -8.70
N GLY A 89 8.45 7.21 -8.44
CA GLY A 89 9.66 7.52 -9.21
C GLY A 89 9.41 7.71 -10.72
N GLY A 90 8.21 8.15 -11.10
CA GLY A 90 7.80 8.28 -12.51
C GLY A 90 7.32 6.98 -13.17
N HIS A 91 7.24 5.87 -12.42
CA HIS A 91 6.72 4.60 -12.90
C HIS A 91 5.33 4.31 -12.31
N PRO A 92 4.38 3.79 -13.10
CA PRO A 92 3.14 3.26 -12.55
C PRO A 92 3.42 1.95 -11.81
N VAL A 93 3.06 1.90 -10.54
CA VAL A 93 3.15 0.71 -9.69
C VAL A 93 1.74 0.33 -9.26
N THR A 94 1.25 -0.81 -9.70
CA THR A 94 -0.01 -1.38 -9.22
C THR A 94 0.26 -2.06 -7.88
N LEU A 95 -0.60 -1.82 -6.89
CA LEU A 95 -0.43 -2.27 -5.53
C LEU A 95 -1.73 -2.87 -5.00
N ALA A 96 -1.59 -3.93 -4.21
CA ALA A 96 -2.60 -4.44 -3.33
C ALA A 96 -2.02 -4.52 -1.91
N GLU A 97 -2.66 -3.90 -0.93
CA GLU A 97 -2.35 -4.13 0.49
C GLU A 97 -3.54 -4.80 1.15
N VAL A 98 -3.34 -6.02 1.63
CA VAL A 98 -4.39 -6.87 2.17
C VAL A 98 -3.83 -7.68 3.33
N ASP A 99 -4.57 -7.72 4.44
CA ASP A 99 -4.17 -8.48 5.65
C ASP A 99 -2.77 -8.10 6.20
N GLY A 100 -2.31 -6.87 5.91
CA GLY A 100 -1.01 -6.35 6.35
C GLY A 100 0.15 -6.63 5.40
N ASP A 101 -0.03 -7.47 4.39
CA ASP A 101 0.96 -7.73 3.35
C ASP A 101 0.84 -6.70 2.22
N SER A 102 1.99 -6.31 1.66
CA SER A 102 2.08 -5.42 0.49
C SER A 102 2.50 -6.21 -0.73
N TYR A 103 1.65 -6.19 -1.75
CA TYR A 103 1.91 -6.78 -3.06
C TYR A 103 2.03 -5.68 -4.09
N LEU A 104 2.97 -5.83 -5.03
CA LEU A 104 3.14 -4.87 -6.11
C LEU A 104 3.41 -5.54 -7.44
N SER A 105 2.88 -4.94 -8.50
CA SER A 105 3.19 -5.23 -9.89
C SER A 105 3.68 -3.95 -10.55
N ALA A 106 4.87 -4.01 -11.14
CA ALA A 106 5.55 -2.84 -11.65
C ALA A 106 6.37 -3.18 -12.90
N PRO A 107 6.58 -2.21 -13.82
CA PRO A 107 7.34 -2.47 -15.03
C PRO A 107 8.84 -2.64 -14.72
N ALA A 108 9.57 -3.34 -15.60
CA ALA A 108 11.00 -3.61 -15.42
C ALA A 108 11.88 -2.38 -15.09
N PRO A 109 11.63 -1.17 -15.65
CA PRO A 109 12.35 0.04 -15.25
C PRO A 109 12.25 0.36 -13.75
N TYR A 110 11.09 0.13 -13.11
CA TYR A 110 10.92 0.37 -11.68
C TYR A 110 11.84 -0.55 -10.87
N TRP A 111 11.83 -1.86 -11.18
CA TRP A 111 12.66 -2.84 -10.50
C TRP A 111 14.16 -2.54 -10.61
N ARG A 112 14.59 -2.01 -11.76
CA ARG A 112 15.99 -1.57 -11.95
C ARG A 112 16.36 -0.40 -11.04
N THR A 113 15.42 0.46 -10.65
CA THR A 113 15.69 1.52 -9.66
C THR A 113 16.00 0.96 -8.26
N LEU A 114 15.58 -0.29 -8.01
CA LEU A 114 15.90 -1.07 -6.82
C LEU A 114 17.13 -1.96 -6.98
N ASN A 115 17.98 -1.68 -7.98
CA ASN A 115 19.18 -2.44 -8.32
C ASN A 115 18.92 -3.92 -8.71
N VAL A 116 17.71 -4.26 -9.14
CA VAL A 116 17.43 -5.58 -9.72
C VAL A 116 18.05 -5.65 -11.12
N GLY A 117 18.87 -6.68 -11.37
CA GLY A 117 19.51 -6.89 -12.68
C GLY A 117 18.50 -7.09 -13.81
N GLU A 118 18.88 -6.74 -15.05
CA GLU A 118 17.97 -6.63 -16.20
C GLU A 118 17.10 -7.87 -16.45
N ALA A 119 17.71 -9.07 -16.48
CA ALA A 119 16.98 -10.31 -16.68
C ALA A 119 15.95 -10.57 -15.57
N LYS A 120 16.33 -10.34 -14.32
CA LYS A 120 15.44 -10.53 -13.16
C LYS A 120 14.35 -9.46 -13.07
N ALA A 121 14.67 -8.23 -13.49
CA ALA A 121 13.69 -7.15 -13.58
C ALA A 121 12.60 -7.45 -14.63
N GLY A 122 12.96 -8.11 -15.73
CA GLY A 122 11.99 -8.62 -16.72
C GLY A 122 11.06 -9.69 -16.13
N GLU A 123 11.61 -10.60 -15.33
CA GLU A 123 10.83 -11.63 -14.62
C GLU A 123 9.86 -11.00 -13.60
N TYR A 124 10.36 -10.08 -12.77
CA TYR A 124 9.53 -9.36 -11.79
C TYR A 124 8.45 -8.50 -12.46
N ALA A 125 8.71 -7.97 -13.66
CA ALA A 125 7.72 -7.18 -14.38
C ALA A 125 6.53 -7.99 -14.92
N ALA A 126 6.67 -9.31 -15.01
CA ALA A 126 5.63 -10.20 -15.51
C ALA A 126 4.73 -10.75 -14.40
N ARG A 127 5.00 -10.44 -13.13
CA ARG A 127 4.36 -11.09 -11.97
C ARG A 127 4.10 -10.10 -10.84
N TRP A 128 3.22 -10.50 -9.93
CA TRP A 128 3.08 -9.82 -8.64
C TRP A 128 4.22 -10.24 -7.71
N MET A 129 4.71 -9.28 -6.94
CA MET A 129 5.74 -9.46 -5.94
C MET A 129 5.18 -9.08 -4.58
N ARG A 130 5.32 -9.93 -3.56
CA ARG A 130 5.17 -9.51 -2.17
C ARG A 130 6.45 -8.81 -1.74
N VAL A 131 6.30 -7.62 -1.17
CA VAL A 131 7.42 -6.78 -0.76
C VAL A 131 7.33 -6.41 0.70
N ASP A 132 8.48 -6.10 1.29
CA ASP A 132 8.48 -5.35 2.54
C ASP A 132 7.93 -3.94 2.29
N PRO A 133 7.11 -3.39 3.21
CA PRO A 133 6.55 -2.06 3.04
C PRO A 133 7.58 -0.92 2.90
N SER A 134 8.83 -1.13 3.32
CA SER A 134 9.93 -0.17 3.13
C SER A 134 10.41 -0.03 1.67
N VAL A 135 10.02 -0.96 0.79
CA VAL A 135 10.32 -0.87 -0.65
C VAL A 135 9.57 0.29 -1.31
N LEU A 136 8.44 0.70 -0.75
CA LEU A 136 7.66 1.84 -1.23
C LEU A 136 8.06 3.11 -0.46
N PRO A 137 8.14 4.26 -1.13
CA PRO A 137 8.47 5.52 -0.44
C PRO A 137 7.34 6.01 0.47
N VAL A 138 6.13 5.49 0.28
CA VAL A 138 4.94 5.75 1.10
C VAL A 138 4.22 4.44 1.36
N ARG A 139 3.72 4.24 2.58
CA ARG A 139 2.88 3.08 2.95
C ARG A 139 1.40 3.45 2.77
N PRO A 140 0.74 2.99 1.69
CA PRO A 140 -0.55 3.55 1.33
C PRO A 140 -1.66 3.28 2.36
N SER A 141 -1.70 2.09 2.96
CA SER A 141 -2.61 1.76 4.06
C SER A 141 -2.46 2.69 5.26
N ALA A 142 -1.23 3.04 5.63
CA ALA A 142 -0.94 3.90 6.79
C ALA A 142 -1.14 5.40 6.50
N THR A 143 -0.99 5.81 5.24
CA THR A 143 -1.03 7.23 4.83
C THR A 143 -2.41 7.65 4.31
N PHE A 144 -3.05 6.80 3.52
CA PHE A 144 -4.28 7.11 2.78
C PHE A 144 -5.54 6.51 3.38
N ALA A 145 -5.44 5.72 4.46
CA ALA A 145 -6.61 5.38 5.24
C ALA A 145 -7.32 6.67 5.72
N PRO A 146 -8.65 6.80 5.55
CA PRO A 146 -9.36 8.07 5.76
C PRO A 146 -9.06 8.75 7.10
N ALA A 147 -9.06 8.00 8.21
CA ALA A 147 -8.75 8.55 9.53
C ALA A 147 -7.28 8.96 9.69
N ALA A 148 -6.34 8.23 9.08
CA ALA A 148 -4.92 8.53 9.14
C ALA A 148 -4.58 9.80 8.33
N LEU A 149 -5.14 9.90 7.12
CA LEU A 149 -5.03 11.10 6.29
C LEU A 149 -5.54 12.35 7.02
N VAL A 150 -6.73 12.27 7.60
CA VAL A 150 -7.33 13.40 8.32
C VAL A 150 -6.50 13.80 9.53
N ARG A 151 -5.95 12.83 10.27
CA ARG A 151 -5.04 13.12 11.39
C ARG A 151 -3.82 13.92 10.90
N ALA A 152 -3.16 13.47 9.83
CA ALA A 152 -2.01 14.17 9.25
C ALA A 152 -2.37 15.61 8.83
N LEU A 153 -3.53 15.81 8.21
CA LEU A 153 -3.99 17.15 7.81
C LEU A 153 -4.28 18.06 9.04
N ARG A 154 -4.90 17.51 10.09
CA ARG A 154 -5.17 18.24 11.34
C ARG A 154 -3.88 18.66 12.04
N ASP A 155 -2.87 17.79 12.08
CA ASP A 155 -1.57 18.11 12.68
C ASP A 155 -0.89 19.28 11.95
N ARG A 156 -0.98 19.32 10.61
CA ARG A 156 -0.45 20.45 9.81
C ARG A 156 -1.26 21.73 10.01
N LEU A 157 -2.57 21.62 10.13
CA LEU A 157 -3.46 22.76 10.42
C LEU A 157 -3.18 23.38 11.79
N ALA A 158 -2.89 22.56 12.80
CA ALA A 158 -2.56 23.05 14.14
C ALA A 158 -1.32 23.94 14.16
N ALA A 159 -0.38 23.70 13.23
CA ALA A 159 0.83 24.50 13.05
C ALA A 159 0.67 25.68 12.06
N ALA A 160 -0.49 25.84 11.43
CA ALA A 160 -0.73 26.89 10.44
C ALA A 160 -1.07 28.25 11.11
N ASP A 161 -0.89 29.34 10.37
CA ASP A 161 -1.31 30.67 10.82
C ASP A 161 -2.85 30.76 10.91
N GLN A 162 -3.36 30.70 12.13
CA GLN A 162 -4.79 30.76 12.42
C GLN A 162 -5.41 32.13 12.12
N PHE A 163 -4.58 33.19 12.00
CA PHE A 163 -5.01 34.54 11.69
C PHE A 163 -4.91 34.88 10.20
N ALA A 164 -4.40 33.97 9.37
CA ALA A 164 -4.36 34.16 7.93
C ALA A 164 -5.78 34.35 7.36
N GLU A 165 -5.93 35.34 6.49
CA GLU A 165 -7.21 35.64 5.84
C GLU A 165 -7.66 34.44 4.96
N PRO A 166 -8.93 34.01 5.04
CA PRO A 166 -9.44 32.95 4.19
C PRO A 166 -9.32 33.30 2.70
N VAL A 167 -8.66 32.42 1.95
CA VAL A 167 -8.60 32.52 0.49
C VAL A 167 -9.73 31.67 -0.10
N ARG A 168 -10.58 32.28 -0.93
CA ARG A 168 -11.58 31.58 -1.72
C ARG A 168 -11.08 31.43 -3.15
N THR A 169 -11.40 30.31 -3.77
CA THR A 169 -11.08 30.00 -5.15
C THR A 169 -12.28 29.36 -5.84
N ARG A 170 -12.33 29.50 -7.17
CA ARG A 170 -13.33 28.86 -8.00
C ARG A 170 -12.68 27.69 -8.74
N LEU A 171 -13.22 26.51 -8.54
CA LEU A 171 -12.79 25.29 -9.23
C LEU A 171 -13.21 25.31 -10.71
N PRO A 172 -12.61 24.47 -11.58
CA PRO A 172 -12.94 24.45 -13.01
C PRO A 172 -14.42 24.13 -13.33
N ASP A 173 -15.11 23.44 -12.42
CA ASP A 173 -16.54 23.13 -12.51
C ASP A 173 -17.44 24.27 -12.00
N GLY A 174 -16.85 25.40 -11.57
CA GLY A 174 -17.55 26.55 -11.00
C GLY A 174 -17.79 26.46 -9.49
N THR A 175 -17.43 25.36 -8.84
CA THR A 175 -17.61 25.18 -7.39
C THR A 175 -16.71 26.13 -6.60
N GLU A 176 -17.29 26.89 -5.68
CA GLU A 176 -16.54 27.74 -4.75
C GLU A 176 -15.90 26.91 -3.64
N ALA A 177 -14.63 27.17 -3.34
CA ALA A 177 -13.87 26.44 -2.35
C ALA A 177 -12.92 27.35 -1.54
N PHE A 178 -12.65 26.97 -0.29
CA PHE A 178 -11.56 27.50 0.49
C PHE A 178 -10.24 26.86 0.06
N ASP A 179 -9.26 27.71 -0.21
CA ASP A 179 -7.88 27.33 -0.44
C ASP A 179 -7.12 27.42 0.89
N VAL A 180 -6.63 26.28 1.38
CA VAL A 180 -5.97 26.16 2.68
C VAL A 180 -4.50 25.80 2.45
N THR A 181 -3.63 26.78 2.69
CA THR A 181 -2.18 26.59 2.62
C THR A 181 -1.62 26.31 4.01
N VAL A 182 -0.87 25.22 4.13
CA VAL A 182 -0.20 24.80 5.37
C VAL A 182 1.25 24.41 5.06
N ALA A 183 2.05 24.12 6.08
CA ALA A 183 3.40 23.63 5.86
C ALA A 183 3.37 22.33 5.02
N GLY A 184 4.09 22.32 3.91
CA GLY A 184 4.21 21.17 2.99
C GLY A 184 3.22 21.14 1.83
N GLY A 185 2.30 22.10 1.71
CA GLY A 185 1.44 22.21 0.53
C GLY A 185 0.09 22.83 0.80
N ARG A 186 -0.86 22.53 -0.08
CA ARG A 186 -2.20 23.09 -0.12
C ARG A 186 -3.26 22.01 -0.20
N PHE A 187 -4.42 22.29 0.38
CA PHE A 187 -5.62 21.52 0.11
C PHE A 187 -6.84 22.44 -0.03
N THR A 188 -7.92 21.89 -0.58
CA THR A 188 -9.09 22.66 -0.99
C THR A 188 -10.37 22.04 -0.47
N VAL A 189 -11.24 22.85 0.14
CA VAL A 189 -12.51 22.41 0.76
C VAL A 189 -13.67 23.22 0.20
N THR A 190 -14.80 22.58 -0.16
CA THR A 190 -15.98 23.31 -0.67
C THR A 190 -16.54 24.31 0.35
N THR A 191 -16.97 25.48 -0.12
CA THR A 191 -17.65 26.48 0.73
C THR A 191 -19.12 26.14 0.96
N ALA A 192 -19.75 25.45 0.02
CA ALA A 192 -21.13 25.00 0.13
C ALA A 192 -21.22 23.68 0.91
N LYS A 193 -22.31 23.54 1.69
CA LYS A 193 -22.67 22.27 2.34
C LYS A 193 -23.19 21.27 1.30
N PRO A 194 -22.92 19.96 1.48
CA PRO A 194 -22.01 19.39 2.47
C PRO A 194 -20.54 19.73 2.16
N HIS A 195 -19.78 20.17 3.18
CA HIS A 195 -18.37 20.51 3.00
C HIS A 195 -17.55 19.25 2.69
N ARG A 196 -16.69 19.31 1.68
CA ARG A 196 -15.89 18.17 1.21
C ARG A 196 -14.46 18.60 0.92
N LEU A 197 -13.51 17.74 1.26
CA LEU A 197 -12.14 17.84 0.76
C LEU A 197 -12.14 17.49 -0.73
N VAL A 198 -11.73 18.43 -1.58
CA VAL A 198 -11.80 18.27 -3.05
C VAL A 198 -10.44 17.92 -3.65
N SER A 199 -9.38 18.53 -3.12
CA SER A 199 -8.02 18.20 -3.55
C SER A 199 -6.99 18.50 -2.47
N LEU A 200 -5.84 17.84 -2.57
CA LEU A 200 -4.68 18.09 -1.73
C LEU A 200 -3.39 17.83 -2.50
N ASP A 201 -2.35 18.58 -2.17
CA ASP A 201 -0.99 18.33 -2.66
C ASP A 201 -0.40 17.11 -1.95
N ALA A 202 0.33 16.27 -2.69
CA ALA A 202 0.92 15.06 -2.13
C ALA A 202 1.96 15.32 -1.02
N GLY A 203 2.60 16.49 -1.03
CA GLY A 203 3.54 16.90 0.02
C GLY A 203 2.91 17.02 1.42
N LEU A 204 1.58 17.04 1.51
CA LEU A 204 0.84 17.03 2.77
C LEU A 204 0.77 15.64 3.41
N VAL A 205 0.89 14.57 2.62
CA VAL A 205 0.67 13.19 3.08
C VAL A 205 1.95 12.37 3.16
N GLY A 206 3.06 12.86 2.62
CA GLY A 206 4.38 12.26 2.78
C GLY A 206 5.31 12.56 1.62
N ALA A 207 6.60 12.27 1.81
CA ALA A 207 7.56 12.21 0.73
C ALA A 207 7.30 10.97 -0.15
N GLY A 208 7.56 11.04 -1.45
CA GLY A 208 7.49 9.86 -2.33
C GLY A 208 6.65 10.02 -3.59
N LEU A 209 5.62 10.86 -3.56
CA LEU A 209 4.75 11.15 -4.71
C LEU A 209 5.13 12.46 -5.45
N GLY A 210 6.22 13.11 -5.02
CA GLY A 210 6.69 14.36 -5.63
C GLY A 210 5.65 15.47 -5.59
N ALA A 211 5.52 16.22 -6.69
CA ALA A 211 4.54 17.30 -6.85
C ALA A 211 3.15 16.82 -7.31
N ALA A 212 2.79 15.56 -7.02
CA ALA A 212 1.49 15.02 -7.39
C ALA A 212 0.35 15.78 -6.71
N LYS A 213 -0.80 15.83 -7.38
CA LYS A 213 -2.06 16.33 -6.83
C LYS A 213 -3.05 15.19 -6.68
N LEU A 214 -3.78 15.19 -5.57
CA LEU A 214 -4.74 14.16 -5.24
C LEU A 214 -6.16 14.73 -5.17
N TRP A 215 -7.13 13.96 -5.62
CA TRP A 215 -8.56 14.24 -5.49
C TRP A 215 -9.25 13.07 -4.81
N PRO A 216 -9.52 13.17 -3.50
CA PRO A 216 -10.24 12.13 -2.77
C PRO A 216 -11.72 12.15 -3.14
N ALA A 217 -12.29 10.97 -3.37
CA ALA A 217 -13.70 10.74 -3.58
C ALA A 217 -14.18 9.60 -2.69
N VAL A 218 -15.12 9.88 -1.79
CA VAL A 218 -15.73 8.84 -0.94
C VAL A 218 -16.44 7.83 -1.83
N LEU A 219 -16.14 6.55 -1.63
CA LEU A 219 -16.79 5.45 -2.33
C LEU A 219 -18.02 4.99 -1.55
N ALA A 220 -19.09 4.70 -2.30
CA ALA A 220 -20.32 4.10 -1.78
C ALA A 220 -21.00 3.26 -2.87
N GLY A 221 -21.86 2.32 -2.47
CA GLY A 221 -22.68 1.52 -3.37
C GLY A 221 -21.85 0.84 -4.48
N GLU A 222 -22.06 1.26 -5.72
CA GLU A 222 -21.37 0.69 -6.88
C GLU A 222 -19.84 0.88 -6.84
N GLY A 223 -19.35 2.01 -6.33
CA GLY A 223 -17.91 2.26 -6.23
C GLY A 223 -17.21 1.27 -5.28
N VAL A 224 -17.87 0.91 -4.18
CA VAL A 224 -17.38 -0.10 -3.23
C VAL A 224 -17.39 -1.49 -3.88
N ARG A 225 -18.46 -1.83 -4.63
CA ARG A 225 -18.53 -3.11 -5.38
C ARG A 225 -17.44 -3.23 -6.44
N GLN A 226 -17.16 -2.17 -7.18
CA GLN A 226 -16.10 -2.15 -8.18
C GLN A 226 -14.71 -2.29 -7.55
N PHE A 227 -14.47 -1.63 -6.41
CA PHE A 227 -13.24 -1.80 -5.67
C PHE A 227 -13.09 -3.25 -5.17
N GLN A 228 -14.13 -3.83 -4.57
CA GLN A 228 -14.11 -5.23 -4.15
C GLN A 228 -13.79 -6.17 -5.32
N ALA A 229 -14.54 -6.05 -6.42
CA ALA A 229 -14.39 -6.92 -7.58
C ALA A 229 -12.99 -6.80 -8.22
N ALA A 230 -12.43 -5.59 -8.28
CA ALA A 230 -11.09 -5.38 -8.78
C ALA A 230 -10.03 -6.09 -7.90
N LEU A 231 -10.15 -5.99 -6.58
CA LEU A 231 -9.24 -6.67 -5.67
C LEU A 231 -9.42 -8.20 -5.69
N GLU A 232 -10.67 -8.69 -5.70
CA GLU A 232 -10.98 -10.12 -5.80
C GLU A 232 -10.45 -10.74 -7.11
N GLY A 233 -10.47 -9.96 -8.20
CA GLY A 233 -9.90 -10.36 -9.49
C GLY A 233 -8.40 -10.63 -9.45
N GLU A 234 -7.67 -9.99 -8.55
CA GLU A 234 -6.22 -10.17 -8.41
C GLU A 234 -5.82 -11.29 -7.46
N LEU A 235 -6.73 -11.82 -6.64
CA LEU A 235 -6.39 -12.78 -5.58
C LEU A 235 -5.68 -14.04 -6.08
N GLY A 236 -6.05 -14.53 -7.26
CA GLY A 236 -5.37 -15.67 -7.87
C GLY A 236 -3.91 -15.37 -8.20
N ASN A 237 -3.62 -14.14 -8.64
CA ASN A 237 -2.26 -13.68 -8.93
C ASN A 237 -1.48 -13.41 -7.64
N LEU A 238 -2.12 -12.82 -6.62
CA LEU A 238 -1.49 -12.60 -5.32
C LEU A 238 -1.09 -13.92 -4.64
N GLY A 239 -1.91 -14.97 -4.78
CA GLY A 239 -1.59 -16.32 -4.30
C GLY A 239 -0.41 -16.99 -5.02
N GLN A 240 0.02 -16.43 -6.15
CA GLN A 240 1.20 -16.86 -6.89
C GLN A 240 2.31 -15.80 -6.88
N ALA A 241 2.17 -14.76 -6.06
CA ALA A 241 3.15 -13.71 -5.96
C ALA A 241 4.49 -14.26 -5.48
N PHE A 242 5.56 -13.65 -5.97
CA PHE A 242 6.91 -14.00 -5.59
C PHE A 242 7.34 -13.20 -4.37
N ASP A 243 8.15 -13.82 -3.51
CA ASP A 243 8.77 -13.09 -2.41
C ASP A 243 9.95 -12.25 -2.94
N PHE A 244 9.81 -10.92 -2.88
CA PHE A 244 10.85 -10.01 -3.34
C PHE A 244 12.09 -10.12 -2.46
N GLY A 245 13.24 -10.29 -3.11
CA GLY A 245 14.54 -10.41 -2.43
C GLY A 245 14.82 -11.80 -1.88
N ALA A 246 13.93 -12.78 -2.08
CA ALA A 246 14.21 -14.16 -1.72
C ALA A 246 15.31 -14.74 -2.62
N ASP A 247 16.29 -15.39 -1.98
CA ASP A 247 17.34 -16.15 -2.67
C ASP A 247 17.07 -17.64 -2.49
N LEU A 248 16.87 -18.35 -3.59
CA LEU A 248 16.42 -19.73 -3.62
C LEU A 248 17.39 -20.61 -4.41
N ALA A 249 17.89 -21.65 -3.74
CA ALA A 249 18.57 -22.77 -4.37
C ALA A 249 17.72 -24.04 -4.28
N VAL A 250 17.67 -24.79 -5.37
CA VAL A 250 16.97 -26.08 -5.45
C VAL A 250 17.96 -27.15 -5.91
N THR A 251 17.91 -28.32 -5.27
CA THR A 251 18.79 -29.45 -5.61
C THR A 251 18.01 -30.75 -5.57
N VAL A 252 18.16 -31.56 -6.63
CA VAL A 252 17.66 -32.94 -6.65
C VAL A 252 18.61 -33.81 -5.83
N GLU A 253 18.12 -34.37 -4.73
CA GLU A 253 18.92 -35.26 -3.87
C GLU A 253 18.86 -36.72 -4.31
N ALA A 254 17.69 -37.15 -4.78
CA ALA A 254 17.46 -38.52 -5.20
C ALA A 254 16.37 -38.60 -6.27
N ASN A 255 16.47 -39.62 -7.11
CA ASN A 255 15.46 -39.99 -8.10
C ASN A 255 15.31 -41.51 -8.10
N ALA A 256 14.11 -41.99 -7.77
CA ALA A 256 13.76 -43.41 -7.84
C ALA A 256 12.67 -43.61 -8.89
N VAL A 257 12.75 -44.70 -9.66
CA VAL A 257 11.71 -45.07 -10.62
C VAL A 257 11.15 -46.44 -10.27
N THR A 258 9.84 -46.55 -10.20
CA THR A 258 9.11 -47.79 -9.97
C THR A 258 8.15 -48.02 -11.12
N CYS A 259 8.10 -49.25 -11.65
CA CYS A 259 7.24 -49.59 -12.78
C CYS A 259 6.35 -50.78 -12.44
N THR A 260 5.11 -50.76 -12.93
CA THR A 260 4.16 -51.86 -12.82
C THR A 260 4.05 -52.63 -14.13
N GLY A 261 3.51 -53.84 -14.10
CA GLY A 261 3.39 -54.72 -15.28
C GLY A 261 2.53 -54.18 -16.43
N ALA A 262 1.81 -53.07 -16.24
CA ALA A 262 1.01 -52.40 -17.27
C ALA A 262 1.80 -51.31 -18.03
N GLY A 263 3.11 -51.20 -17.84
CA GLY A 263 3.91 -50.14 -18.45
C GLY A 263 3.73 -48.76 -17.80
N VAL A 264 3.14 -48.71 -16.61
CA VAL A 264 3.01 -47.49 -15.80
C VAL A 264 4.24 -47.37 -14.92
N CYS A 265 5.00 -46.29 -15.09
CA CYS A 265 6.19 -45.98 -14.31
C CYS A 265 6.02 -44.67 -13.56
N THR A 266 6.33 -44.67 -12.26
CA THR A 266 6.32 -43.51 -11.39
C THR A 266 7.76 -43.17 -11.00
N SER A 267 8.16 -41.92 -11.26
CA SER A 267 9.42 -41.33 -10.84
C SER A 267 9.20 -40.50 -9.58
N ASP A 268 9.78 -40.93 -8.47
CA ASP A 268 9.78 -40.23 -7.20
C ASP A 268 11.07 -39.41 -7.07
N VAL A 269 10.94 -38.09 -7.22
CA VAL A 269 12.08 -37.16 -7.20
C VAL A 269 12.10 -36.42 -5.87
N ARG A 270 13.17 -36.60 -5.10
CA ARG A 270 13.38 -35.94 -3.82
C ARG A 270 14.17 -34.65 -4.05
N VAL A 271 13.57 -33.52 -3.69
CA VAL A 271 14.11 -32.19 -3.96
C VAL A 271 14.28 -31.43 -2.64
N ARG A 272 15.50 -30.94 -2.40
CA ARG A 272 15.80 -30.01 -1.30
C ARG A 272 15.74 -28.58 -1.82
N ASN A 273 15.13 -27.70 -1.04
CA ASN A 273 15.25 -26.26 -1.22
C ASN A 273 16.03 -25.63 -0.06
N THR A 274 16.83 -24.62 -0.38
CA THR A 274 17.42 -23.69 0.58
C THR A 274 16.97 -22.30 0.18
N VAL A 275 16.28 -21.59 1.07
CA VAL A 275 15.72 -20.27 0.78
C VAL A 275 15.80 -19.36 1.99
N ASP A 276 16.14 -18.10 1.73
CA ASP A 276 16.02 -17.01 2.69
C ASP A 276 14.92 -16.04 2.26
N GLY A 277 14.17 -15.49 3.22
CA GLY A 277 13.13 -14.49 2.97
C GLY A 277 11.83 -14.97 2.32
N ALA A 278 11.64 -16.29 2.10
CA ALA A 278 10.42 -16.83 1.52
C ALA A 278 9.53 -17.56 2.53
N SER A 279 8.21 -17.49 2.32
CA SER A 279 7.23 -18.22 3.14
C SER A 279 6.88 -19.61 2.60
N ALA A 280 7.00 -19.81 1.29
CA ALA A 280 6.81 -21.09 0.63
C ALA A 280 7.71 -21.21 -0.62
N VAL A 281 7.92 -22.44 -1.08
CA VAL A 281 8.63 -22.71 -2.34
C VAL A 281 7.74 -23.56 -3.22
N ARG A 282 7.50 -23.10 -4.45
CA ARG A 282 6.93 -23.93 -5.52
C ARG A 282 8.06 -24.64 -6.23
N ILE A 283 8.02 -25.97 -6.25
CA ILE A 283 8.99 -26.83 -6.93
C ILE A 283 8.33 -27.38 -8.18
N VAL A 284 8.99 -27.26 -9.32
CA VAL A 284 8.58 -27.90 -10.58
C VAL A 284 9.62 -28.97 -10.92
N VAL A 285 9.19 -30.22 -10.97
CA VAL A 285 10.02 -31.36 -11.38
C VAL A 285 9.65 -31.75 -12.79
N SER A 286 10.65 -31.88 -13.65
CA SER A 286 10.53 -32.49 -14.97
C SER A 286 11.33 -33.77 -15.02
N ALA A 287 10.68 -34.89 -15.35
CA ALA A 287 11.32 -36.18 -15.50
C ALA A 287 11.18 -36.69 -16.94
N LEU A 288 12.32 -37.04 -17.54
CA LEU A 288 12.42 -37.79 -18.79
C LEU A 288 12.64 -39.25 -18.45
N VAL A 289 11.62 -40.08 -18.68
CA VAL A 289 11.64 -41.51 -18.43
C VAL A 289 11.82 -42.23 -19.76
N THR A 290 12.86 -43.04 -19.86
CA THR A 290 13.18 -43.84 -21.05
C THR A 290 13.06 -45.31 -20.71
N ALA A 291 12.34 -46.05 -21.55
CA ALA A 291 12.20 -47.50 -21.45
C ALA A 291 12.69 -48.15 -22.76
N ASP A 292 13.66 -49.06 -22.64
CA ASP A 292 14.27 -49.73 -23.79
C ASP A 292 13.20 -50.42 -24.64
N GLY A 293 13.17 -50.15 -25.94
CA GLY A 293 12.16 -50.72 -26.86
C GLY A 293 10.75 -50.13 -26.76
N LEU A 294 10.44 -49.29 -25.75
CA LEU A 294 9.16 -48.60 -25.60
C LEU A 294 9.25 -47.08 -25.83
N GLY A 295 10.47 -46.55 -25.96
CA GLY A 295 10.75 -45.15 -26.25
C GLY A 295 10.89 -44.29 -25.00
N GLN A 296 10.59 -43.01 -25.15
CA GLN A 296 10.75 -42.00 -24.10
C GLN A 296 9.44 -41.27 -23.80
N ARG A 297 9.26 -40.86 -22.54
CA ARG A 297 8.12 -40.10 -22.05
C ARG A 297 8.61 -39.01 -21.12
N ASN A 298 8.03 -37.82 -21.25
CA ASN A 298 8.23 -36.73 -20.31
C ASN A 298 7.03 -36.63 -19.39
N CYS A 299 7.27 -36.26 -18.14
CA CYS A 299 6.25 -35.78 -17.25
C CYS A 299 6.77 -34.56 -16.48
N SER A 300 5.87 -33.64 -16.16
CA SER A 300 6.14 -32.48 -15.32
C SER A 300 5.13 -32.46 -14.20
N GLN A 301 5.59 -32.22 -12.97
CA GLN A 301 4.74 -32.09 -11.81
C GLN A 301 5.20 -30.95 -10.91
N GLU A 302 4.22 -30.30 -10.30
CA GLU A 302 4.44 -29.20 -9.37
C GLU A 302 4.10 -29.64 -7.95
N SER A 303 4.85 -29.13 -6.97
CA SER A 303 4.54 -29.31 -5.55
C SER A 303 4.91 -28.05 -4.77
N SER A 304 4.19 -27.79 -3.69
CA SER A 304 4.63 -26.83 -2.68
C SER A 304 5.56 -27.52 -1.67
N ALA A 305 6.51 -26.77 -1.14
CA ALA A 305 7.42 -27.18 -0.09
C ALA A 305 7.58 -26.04 0.94
N ALA A 306 7.80 -26.42 2.20
CA ALA A 306 8.18 -25.46 3.23
C ALA A 306 9.59 -24.89 2.93
N PRO A 307 9.91 -23.67 3.38
CA PRO A 307 11.27 -23.15 3.34
C PRO A 307 12.28 -24.10 4.00
N ASN A 308 13.47 -24.23 3.39
CA ASN A 308 14.59 -25.02 3.91
C ASN A 308 14.25 -26.49 4.20
N SER A 309 13.39 -27.09 3.37
CA SER A 309 12.87 -28.44 3.57
C SER A 309 13.21 -29.37 2.40
N THR A 310 12.65 -30.58 2.45
CA THR A 310 12.79 -31.55 1.38
C THR A 310 11.42 -32.11 1.05
N VAL A 311 11.06 -32.13 -0.23
CA VAL A 311 9.79 -32.64 -0.73
C VAL A 311 10.04 -33.77 -1.72
N THR A 312 9.13 -34.73 -1.78
CA THR A 312 9.11 -35.77 -2.81
C THR A 312 8.00 -35.47 -3.79
N VAL A 313 8.36 -35.34 -5.07
CA VAL A 313 7.42 -35.11 -6.17
C VAL A 313 7.33 -36.38 -7.01
N ALA A 314 6.13 -36.95 -7.08
CA ALA A 314 5.85 -38.17 -7.83
C ALA A 314 5.31 -37.84 -9.22
N CYS A 315 5.94 -38.38 -10.26
CA CYS A 315 5.63 -38.09 -11.65
C CYS A 315 5.41 -39.41 -12.42
N THR A 316 4.20 -39.61 -12.95
CA THR A 316 3.82 -40.91 -13.55
C THR A 316 3.72 -40.81 -15.08
N VAL A 317 4.33 -41.76 -15.78
CA VAL A 317 4.24 -41.95 -17.22
C VAL A 317 3.65 -43.31 -17.55
N THR A 318 3.02 -43.42 -18.71
CA THR A 318 2.53 -44.71 -19.23
C THR A 318 3.16 -45.00 -20.59
N PHE A 319 3.74 -46.19 -20.71
CA PHE A 319 4.26 -46.73 -21.96
C PHE A 319 3.24 -47.69 -22.57
N GLY A 320 3.20 -47.74 -23.91
CA GLY A 320 2.44 -48.75 -24.62
C GLY A 320 3.20 -50.07 -24.61
N ALA A 321 3.06 -50.86 -23.54
CA ALA A 321 3.69 -52.17 -23.43
C ALA A 321 2.89 -53.22 -24.22
N PRO A 322 3.54 -54.08 -25.06
CA PRO A 322 2.91 -55.23 -25.69
C PRO A 322 2.30 -56.20 -24.66
N SER A 323 1.27 -56.95 -25.06
CA SER A 323 0.62 -57.96 -24.22
C SER A 323 1.48 -59.20 -23.96
N SER A 324 2.61 -59.35 -24.64
CA SER A 324 3.58 -60.42 -24.43
C SER A 324 4.51 -60.11 -23.24
N PRO A 325 4.81 -61.09 -22.36
CA PRO A 325 5.74 -60.87 -21.26
C PRO A 325 7.14 -60.52 -21.79
N GLY A 326 7.67 -59.38 -21.35
CA GLY A 326 9.00 -58.87 -21.67
C GLY A 326 9.57 -58.08 -20.50
N GLN A 327 10.89 -58.02 -20.39
CA GLN A 327 11.59 -57.16 -19.42
C GLN A 327 12.13 -55.94 -20.14
N TYR A 328 11.76 -54.75 -19.66
CA TYR A 328 12.22 -53.47 -20.18
C TYR A 328 13.06 -52.77 -19.13
N ARG A 329 14.26 -52.33 -19.50
CA ARG A 329 15.08 -51.48 -18.62
C ARG A 329 14.51 -50.07 -18.67
N VAL A 330 14.24 -49.49 -17.51
CA VAL A 330 13.71 -48.14 -17.38
C VAL A 330 14.72 -47.26 -16.66
N VAL A 331 14.98 -46.08 -17.22
CA VAL A 331 15.86 -45.05 -16.66
C VAL A 331 15.08 -43.75 -16.56
N SER A 332 15.18 -43.07 -15.42
CA SER A 332 14.62 -41.74 -15.22
C SER A 332 15.75 -40.73 -15.05
N SER A 333 15.68 -39.64 -15.81
CA SER A 333 16.51 -38.44 -15.63
C SER A 333 15.61 -37.28 -15.26
N SER A 334 15.89 -36.60 -14.16
CA SER A 334 15.02 -35.56 -13.61
C SER A 334 15.78 -34.27 -13.36
N THR A 335 15.11 -33.16 -13.62
CA THR A 335 15.54 -31.81 -13.23
C THR A 335 14.47 -31.19 -12.33
N ALA A 336 14.89 -30.26 -11.48
CA ALA A 336 13.98 -29.49 -10.64
C ALA A 336 14.32 -28.01 -10.75
N THR A 337 13.30 -27.18 -10.83
CA THR A 337 13.38 -25.73 -10.63
C THR A 337 12.53 -25.36 -9.43
N GLY A 338 12.75 -24.17 -8.87
CA GLY A 338 11.85 -23.66 -7.85
C GLY A 338 11.72 -22.15 -7.88
N GLU A 339 10.65 -21.71 -7.24
CA GLU A 339 10.22 -20.33 -7.16
C GLU A 339 9.84 -20.03 -5.71
N ALA A 340 10.39 -18.94 -5.14
CA ALA A 340 10.01 -18.45 -3.83
C ALA A 340 8.68 -17.72 -3.95
N VAL A 341 7.63 -18.29 -3.37
CA VAL A 341 6.25 -17.81 -3.51
C VAL A 341 5.64 -17.53 -2.15
N VAL A 342 4.62 -16.69 -2.14
CA VAL A 342 3.83 -16.44 -0.95
C VAL A 342 2.94 -17.64 -0.65
N GLY A 343 3.04 -18.19 0.57
CA GLY A 343 2.12 -19.20 1.08
C GLY A 343 0.77 -18.62 1.48
N LEU A 344 0.03 -18.05 0.52
CA LEU A 344 -1.24 -17.37 0.77
C LEU A 344 -2.44 -18.33 0.61
N ASP A 345 -3.28 -18.42 1.65
CA ASP A 345 -4.60 -19.04 1.54
C ASP A 345 -5.58 -18.06 0.86
N VAL A 346 -5.70 -18.21 -0.46
CA VAL A 346 -6.52 -17.34 -1.31
C VAL A 346 -8.00 -17.36 -0.89
N GLU A 347 -8.53 -18.49 -0.45
CA GLU A 347 -9.94 -18.60 -0.07
C GLU A 347 -10.20 -17.99 1.30
N ALA A 348 -9.30 -18.19 2.27
CA ALA A 348 -9.37 -17.49 3.55
C ALA A 348 -9.26 -15.97 3.37
N LEU A 349 -8.34 -15.51 2.51
CA LEU A 349 -8.20 -14.07 2.21
C LEU A 349 -9.44 -13.51 1.53
N ARG A 350 -10.00 -14.23 0.55
CA ARG A 350 -11.27 -13.85 -0.10
C ARG A 350 -12.38 -13.68 0.93
N GLY A 351 -12.50 -14.60 1.88
CA GLY A 351 -13.47 -14.51 2.98
C GLY A 351 -13.29 -13.24 3.83
N LYS A 352 -12.05 -12.88 4.18
CA LYS A 352 -11.74 -11.64 4.92
C LYS A 352 -12.14 -10.40 4.14
N ILE A 353 -11.77 -10.31 2.86
CA ILE A 353 -12.13 -9.19 1.97
C ILE A 353 -13.65 -9.05 1.88
N GLN A 354 -14.37 -10.14 1.61
CA GLN A 354 -15.82 -10.09 1.53
C GLN A 354 -16.47 -9.64 2.85
N SER A 355 -15.94 -10.08 3.99
CA SER A 355 -16.43 -9.64 5.30
C SER A 355 -16.20 -8.15 5.52
N GLU A 356 -15.04 -7.64 5.13
CA GLU A 356 -14.73 -6.22 5.25
C GLU A 356 -15.65 -5.37 4.36
N PHE A 357 -15.76 -5.70 3.07
CA PHE A 357 -16.51 -4.90 2.11
C PHE A 357 -18.02 -4.91 2.37
N ARG A 358 -18.57 -5.95 3.00
CA ARG A 358 -19.96 -5.94 3.50
C ARG A 358 -20.21 -4.95 4.63
N ALA A 359 -19.17 -4.53 5.35
CA ALA A 359 -19.26 -3.59 6.45
C ALA A 359 -19.01 -2.13 6.03
N LEU A 360 -18.80 -1.87 4.74
CA LEU A 360 -18.60 -0.55 4.13
C LEU A 360 -19.90 -0.03 3.50
#